data_AF-A0A528ITS1-F1
#
_entry.id   AF-A0A528ITS1-F1
#
_cell.length_a   1.000
_cell.length_b   1.000
_cell.length_c   1.000
_cell.angle_alpha   90.00
_cell.angle_beta   90.00
_cell.angle_gamma   90.00
#
_symmetry.space_group_name_H-M   'P 1'
#
loop_
_entity.id
_entity.type
_entity.pdbx_description
1 polymer ?
#
loop_
_entity_poly.entity_id
_entity_poly.type
_entity_poly.pdbx_seq_one_letter_code
_entity_poly.pdbx_strand_id
1 'polypeptide(L)'
;MILAQSSASRSVSHVVLMSGALFMIFPFFWMLLASMTPQSEIFNGGLLPMPTLDGAVENYGNALSAIPLLRFMGNGIVVCAAILVLQIAVAVPCGYALAKLSFPGRPILLGAVLLGLLVPVQI
;
A
#
# COMPACT_ATOMS: atom_id res chain seq x y z
N MET A 1 -4.50 -27.25 22.53
CA MET A 1 -5.70 -26.55 23.05
C MET A 1 -6.32 -25.75 21.90
N ILE A 2 -6.78 -26.46 20.86
CA ILE A 2 -7.47 -25.88 19.69
C ILE A 2 -8.94 -26.07 20.00
N LEU A 3 -9.60 -25.01 20.49
CA LEU A 3 -11.03 -25.07 20.78
C LEU A 3 -11.78 -25.42 19.50
N ALA A 4 -12.61 -26.45 19.58
CA ALA A 4 -13.56 -26.83 18.55
C ALA A 4 -14.44 -25.61 18.22
N GLN A 5 -14.12 -24.90 17.14
CA GLN A 5 -15.01 -23.87 16.62
C GLN A 5 -16.26 -24.59 16.10
N SER A 6 -17.41 -24.35 16.73
CA SER A 6 -18.68 -24.82 16.21
C SER A 6 -18.88 -24.27 14.79
N SER A 7 -19.56 -25.03 13.91
CA SER A 7 -19.84 -24.60 12.53
C SER A 7 -20.45 -23.18 12.47
N ALA A 8 -21.26 -22.83 13.47
CA ALA A 8 -21.82 -21.48 13.66
C ALA A 8 -20.77 -20.39 13.94
N SER A 9 -19.77 -20.67 14.79
CA SER A 9 -18.67 -19.72 15.06
C SER A 9 -17.83 -19.45 13.82
N ARG A 10 -17.57 -20.47 12.99
CA ARG A 10 -16.84 -20.32 11.73
C ARG A 10 -17.63 -19.50 10.70
N SER A 11 -18.94 -19.73 10.59
CA SER A 11 -19.81 -18.95 9.69
C SER A 11 -19.86 -17.47 10.07
N VAL A 12 -19.98 -17.14 11.36
CA VAL A 12 -19.94 -15.75 11.84
C VAL A 12 -18.59 -15.11 11.52
N SER A 13 -17.47 -15.80 11.76
CA SER A 13 -16.15 -15.28 11.40
C SER A 13 -16.02 -15.01 9.91
N HIS A 14 -16.52 -15.89 9.04
CA HIS A 14 -16.49 -15.65 7.60
C HIS A 14 -17.34 -14.45 7.17
N VAL A 15 -18.52 -14.27 7.73
CA VAL A 15 -19.37 -13.11 7.44
C VAL A 15 -18.69 -11.81 7.85
N VAL A 16 -18.06 -11.77 9.03
CA VAL A 16 -17.31 -10.59 9.51
C VAL A 16 -16.09 -10.30 8.64
N LEU A 17 -15.34 -11.33 8.24
CA LEU A 17 -14.20 -11.16 7.35
C LEU A 17 -14.63 -10.70 5.95
N MET A 18 -15.72 -11.24 5.41
CA MET A 18 -16.25 -10.83 4.10
C MET A 18 -16.77 -9.40 4.11
N SER A 19 -17.49 -8.98 5.16
CA SER A 19 -17.97 -7.60 5.27
C SER A 19 -16.82 -6.61 5.42
N GLY A 20 -15.81 -6.92 6.24
CA GLY A 20 -14.59 -6.13 6.35
C GLY A 20 -13.82 -6.03 5.04
N ALA A 21 -13.69 -7.14 4.31
CA ALA A 21 -13.05 -7.16 2.99
C ALA A 21 -13.80 -6.30 1.97
N LEU A 22 -15.13 -6.41 1.91
CA LEU A 22 -15.96 -5.58 1.03
C LEU A 22 -15.82 -4.09 1.33
N PHE A 23 -15.83 -3.72 2.61
CA PHE A 23 -15.64 -2.33 3.03
C PHE A 23 -14.26 -1.79 2.62
N MET A 24 -13.22 -2.62 2.74
CA MET A 24 -11.85 -2.22 2.39
C MET A 24 -11.62 -2.16 0.87
N ILE A 25 -12.29 -3.01 0.08
CA ILE A 25 -12.20 -3.02 -1.39
C ILE A 25 -13.04 -1.90 -2.01
N PHE A 26 -14.13 -1.49 -1.38
CA PHE A 26 -15.05 -0.47 -1.88
C PHE A 26 -14.37 0.80 -2.43
N PRO A 27 -13.44 1.48 -1.71
CA PRO A 27 -12.78 2.68 -2.24
C PRO A 27 -11.93 2.40 -3.49
N PHE A 28 -11.30 1.22 -3.59
CA PHE A 28 -10.53 0.83 -4.78
C PHE A 28 -11.45 0.55 -5.97
N PHE A 29 -12.58 -0.12 -5.72
CA PHE A 29 -13.59 -0.36 -6.73
C PHE A 29 -14.14 0.96 -7.27
N TRP A 30 -14.46 1.91 -6.38
CA TRP A 30 -14.86 3.26 -6.76
C TRP A 30 -13.81 3.98 -7.59
N MET A 31 -12.55 3.95 -7.15
CA MET A 31 -11.43 4.58 -7.87
C MET A 31 -11.28 4.03 -9.29
N LEU A 32 -11.46 2.72 -9.47
CA LEU A 32 -11.39 2.08 -10.77
C LEU A 32 -12.53 2.53 -11.68
N LEU A 33 -13.77 2.58 -11.18
CA LEU A 33 -14.91 3.11 -11.94
C LEU A 33 -14.69 4.58 -12.32
N ALA A 34 -14.28 5.41 -11.37
CA ALA A 34 -14.02 6.82 -11.60
C ALA A 34 -12.92 7.07 -12.66
N SER A 35 -11.89 6.22 -12.71
CA SER A 35 -10.83 6.31 -13.72
C SER A 35 -11.33 6.12 -15.16
N MET A 36 -12.44 5.40 -15.33
CA MET A 36 -13.04 5.06 -16.62
C MET A 36 -14.25 5.96 -16.98
N THR A 37 -14.69 6.82 -16.07
CA THR A 37 -15.83 7.72 -16.30
C THR A 37 -15.38 9.02 -16.99
N PRO A 38 -16.10 9.50 -18.02
CA PRO A 38 -15.80 10.79 -18.65
C PRO A 38 -15.81 11.95 -17.64
N GLN A 39 -14.87 12.90 -17.79
CA GLN A 39 -14.73 14.02 -16.84
C GLN A 39 -16.01 14.87 -16.71
N SER A 40 -16.84 14.93 -17.76
CA SER A 40 -18.14 15.60 -17.78
C SER A 40 -19.20 14.95 -16.89
N GLU A 41 -19.06 13.66 -16.58
CA GLU A 41 -20.06 12.89 -15.81
C GLU A 41 -19.64 12.63 -14.35
N ILE A 42 -18.36 12.80 -14.02
CA ILE A 42 -17.83 12.58 -12.66
C ILE A 42 -18.51 13.50 -11.63
N PHE A 43 -18.90 14.72 -12.01
CA PHE A 43 -19.52 15.71 -11.12
C PHE A 43 -21.06 15.73 -11.16
N ASN A 44 -21.71 14.84 -11.95
CA ASN A 44 -23.17 14.83 -12.10
C ASN A 44 -23.94 14.21 -10.89
N GLY A 45 -23.27 13.97 -9.76
CA GLY A 45 -23.93 13.63 -8.49
C GLY A 45 -24.43 12.19 -8.34
N GLY A 46 -24.01 11.26 -9.21
CA GLY A 46 -24.32 9.85 -9.09
C GLY A 46 -23.59 9.16 -7.92
N LEU A 47 -24.29 8.29 -7.19
CA LEU A 47 -23.72 7.45 -6.12
C LEU A 47 -22.72 6.40 -6.62
N LEU A 48 -22.59 6.17 -7.93
CA LEU A 48 -21.54 5.34 -8.52
C LEU A 48 -21.16 5.96 -9.87
N PRO A 49 -19.86 6.13 -10.19
CA PRO A 49 -19.44 6.55 -11.52
C PRO A 49 -19.92 5.55 -12.57
N MET A 50 -20.49 6.02 -13.68
CA MET A 50 -20.86 5.15 -14.80
C MET A 50 -19.66 5.07 -15.75
N PRO A 51 -18.96 3.93 -15.84
CA PRO A 51 -17.82 3.81 -16.74
C PRO A 51 -18.33 3.65 -18.18
N THR A 52 -17.70 4.34 -19.12
CA THR A 52 -17.92 4.13 -20.56
C THR A 52 -16.60 3.74 -21.21
N LEU A 53 -16.66 2.90 -22.26
CA LEU A 53 -15.46 2.49 -22.99
C LEU A 53 -14.74 3.70 -23.60
N ASP A 54 -15.50 4.66 -24.13
CA ASP A 54 -14.97 5.88 -24.73
C ASP A 54 -14.30 6.78 -23.68
N GLY A 55 -14.92 6.94 -22.50
CA GLY A 55 -14.34 7.69 -21.38
C GLY A 55 -13.05 7.08 -20.85
N ALA A 56 -12.96 5.73 -20.81
CA ALA A 56 -11.74 5.05 -20.45
C ALA A 56 -10.61 5.32 -21.45
N VAL A 57 -10.86 5.14 -22.76
CA VAL A 57 -9.85 5.36 -23.80
C VAL A 57 -9.34 6.81 -23.78
N GLU A 58 -10.24 7.78 -23.64
CA GLU A 58 -9.89 9.20 -23.55
C GLU A 58 -9.05 9.50 -22.30
N ASN A 59 -9.50 9.07 -21.11
CA ASN A 59 -8.79 9.33 -19.85
C ASN A 59 -7.39 8.71 -19.84
N TYR A 60 -7.27 7.43 -20.24
CA TYR A 60 -5.97 6.75 -20.28
C TYR A 60 -5.07 7.31 -21.39
N GLY A 61 -5.63 7.64 -22.56
CA GLY A 61 -4.89 8.29 -23.65
C GLY A 61 -4.32 9.64 -23.22
N ASN A 62 -5.17 10.50 -22.64
CA ASN A 62 -4.78 11.80 -22.11
C ASN A 62 -3.75 11.68 -20.98
N ALA A 63 -3.91 10.72 -20.06
CA ALA A 63 -2.95 10.50 -18.98
C ALA A 63 -1.55 10.09 -19.49
N LEU A 64 -1.50 9.31 -20.57
CA LEU A 64 -0.25 8.85 -21.19
C LEU A 64 0.42 9.92 -22.05
N SER A 65 -0.35 10.85 -22.64
CA SER A 65 0.18 11.93 -23.50
C SER A 65 0.48 13.22 -22.74
N ALA A 66 -0.28 13.55 -21.70
CA ALA A 66 -0.14 14.82 -20.96
C ALA A 66 1.15 14.88 -20.12
N ILE A 67 1.59 13.73 -19.61
CA ILE A 67 2.79 13.60 -18.79
C ILE A 67 3.54 12.32 -19.17
N PRO A 68 4.87 12.25 -18.96
CA PRO A 68 5.64 11.03 -19.18
C PRO A 68 5.39 10.01 -18.06
N LEU A 69 4.14 9.54 -17.93
CA LEU A 69 3.66 8.68 -16.86
C LEU A 69 4.49 7.40 -16.72
N LEU A 70 4.78 6.73 -17.85
CA LEU A 70 5.61 5.52 -17.87
C LEU A 70 7.02 5.77 -17.31
N ARG A 71 7.59 6.95 -17.56
CA ARG A 71 8.90 7.31 -17.03
C ARG A 71 8.85 7.49 -15.51
N PHE A 72 7.79 8.10 -14.98
CA PHE A 72 7.61 8.23 -13.54
C PHE A 72 7.38 6.87 -12.87
N MET A 73 6.59 6.00 -13.46
CA MET A 73 6.42 4.62 -12.99
C MET A 73 7.73 3.84 -13.00
N GLY A 74 8.51 3.94 -14.08
CA GLY A 74 9.83 3.32 -14.20
C GLY A 74 10.83 3.84 -13.16
N ASN A 75 10.90 5.16 -12.97
CA ASN A 75 11.72 5.76 -11.92
C ASN A 75 11.32 5.25 -10.53
N GLY A 76 10.01 5.14 -10.26
CA GLY A 76 9.50 4.59 -8.99
C GLY A 76 9.97 3.16 -8.75
N ILE A 77 9.90 2.29 -9.77
CA ILE A 77 10.39 0.91 -9.69
C ILE A 77 11.88 0.89 -9.37
N VAL A 78 12.69 1.69 -10.08
CA VAL A 78 14.15 1.74 -9.88
C VAL A 78 14.48 2.24 -8.47
N VAL A 79 13.84 3.32 -8.01
CA VAL A 79 14.08 3.90 -6.69
C VAL A 79 13.66 2.93 -5.59
N CYS A 80 12.45 2.35 -5.67
CA CYS A 80 11.97 1.38 -4.68
C CYS A 80 12.87 0.13 -4.62
N ALA A 81 13.28 -0.41 -5.78
CA ALA A 81 14.17 -1.56 -5.83
C ALA A 81 15.56 -1.23 -5.25
N ALA A 82 16.11 -0.07 -5.57
CA ALA A 82 17.39 0.37 -5.02
C ALA A 82 17.33 0.54 -3.50
N ILE A 83 16.28 1.19 -2.98
CA ILE A 83 16.05 1.34 -1.53
C ILE A 83 15.93 -0.03 -0.88
N LEU A 84 15.15 -0.95 -1.45
CA LEU A 84 14.96 -2.30 -0.92
C LEU A 84 16.29 -3.06 -0.82
N VAL A 85 17.09 -3.06 -1.89
CA VAL A 85 18.39 -3.75 -1.92
C VAL A 85 19.35 -3.15 -0.89
N LEU A 86 19.45 -1.82 -0.82
CA LEU A 86 20.31 -1.14 0.14
C LEU A 86 19.83 -1.38 1.59
N GLN A 87 18.54 -1.36 1.84
CA GLN A 87 17.97 -1.67 3.14
C GLN A 87 18.27 -3.10 3.57
N ILE A 88 18.11 -4.09 2.68
CA ILE A 88 18.45 -5.48 3.02
C ILE A 88 19.95 -5.60 3.30
N ALA A 89 20.80 -5.01 2.45
CA ALA A 89 22.26 -5.08 2.59
C ALA A 89 22.76 -4.46 3.89
N VAL A 90 22.09 -3.42 4.41
CA VAL A 90 22.54 -2.69 5.62
C VAL A 90 21.76 -3.13 6.87
N ALA A 91 20.43 -3.17 6.81
CA ALA A 91 19.59 -3.41 7.96
C ALA A 91 19.66 -4.86 8.44
N VAL A 92 19.80 -5.84 7.54
CA VAL A 92 19.87 -7.25 7.95
C VAL A 92 21.16 -7.55 8.74
N PRO A 93 22.37 -7.20 8.27
CA PRO A 93 23.58 -7.39 9.06
C PRO A 93 23.60 -6.57 10.35
N CYS A 94 23.11 -5.33 10.31
CA CYS A 94 23.02 -4.46 11.50
C CYS A 94 22.10 -5.07 12.57
N GLY A 95 20.91 -5.51 12.16
CA GLY A 95 19.96 -6.20 13.03
C GLY A 95 20.53 -7.49 13.60
N TYR A 96 21.23 -8.28 12.78
CA TYR A 96 21.92 -9.49 13.24
C TYR A 96 23.00 -9.18 14.28
N ALA A 97 23.84 -8.18 14.04
CA ALA A 97 24.90 -7.78 14.97
C ALA A 97 24.32 -7.28 16.30
N LEU A 98 23.28 -6.44 16.27
CA LEU A 98 22.60 -5.94 17.47
C LEU A 98 21.86 -7.04 18.24
N ALA A 99 21.36 -8.08 17.56
CA ALA A 99 20.63 -9.16 18.21
C ALA A 99 21.55 -10.23 18.81
N LYS A 100 22.58 -10.67 18.05
CA LYS A 100 23.39 -11.85 18.37
C LYS A 100 24.78 -11.55 18.92
N LEU A 101 25.41 -10.44 18.56
CA LEU A 101 26.76 -10.12 19.02
C LEU A 101 26.74 -9.32 20.33
N SER A 102 27.73 -9.56 21.18
CA SER A 102 27.97 -8.79 22.41
C SER A 102 29.21 -7.93 22.21
N PHE A 103 29.02 -6.62 22.06
CA PHE A 103 30.09 -5.65 21.86
C PHE A 103 29.86 -4.39 22.72
N PRO A 104 30.92 -3.68 23.13
CA PRO A 104 30.79 -2.46 23.92
C PRO A 104 30.11 -1.36 23.10
N GLY A 105 29.04 -0.76 23.64
CA GLY A 105 28.24 0.29 22.96
C GLY A 105 26.92 -0.19 22.34
N ARG A 106 26.64 -1.50 22.34
CA ARG A 106 25.36 -2.09 21.89
C ARG A 106 24.08 -1.40 22.43
N PRO A 107 23.94 -1.11 23.74
CA PRO A 107 22.71 -0.49 24.25
C PRO A 107 22.52 0.96 23.75
N ILE A 108 23.61 1.69 23.51
CA ILE A 108 23.56 3.06 22.99
C ILE A 108 23.06 3.04 21.54
N LEU A 109 23.60 2.15 20.71
CA LEU A 109 23.17 2.00 19.31
C LEU A 109 21.72 1.52 19.21
N LEU A 110 21.30 0.57 20.06
CA LEU A 110 19.90 0.14 20.11
C LEU A 110 18.98 1.31 20.52
N GLY A 111 19.38 2.09 21.53
CA GLY A 111 18.66 3.29 21.94
C GLY A 111 18.55 4.33 20.82
N ALA A 112 19.62 4.56 20.07
CA ALA A 112 19.63 5.49 18.94
C ALA A 112 18.67 5.06 17.82
N VAL A 113 18.60 3.76 17.49
CA VAL A 113 17.64 3.21 16.52
C VAL A 113 16.20 3.43 17.00
N LEU A 114 15.92 3.13 18.27
CA LEU A 114 14.57 3.33 18.85
C LEU A 114 14.18 4.81 18.84
N LEU A 115 15.11 5.70 19.21
CA LEU A 115 14.88 7.15 19.13
C LEU A 115 14.61 7.59 17.69
N GLY A 116 15.37 7.08 16.71
CA GLY A 116 15.15 7.36 15.30
C GLY A 116 13.78 6.93 14.78
N LEU A 117 13.20 5.86 15.32
CA LEU A 117 11.83 5.42 14.99
C LEU A 117 10.75 6.30 15.64
N LEU A 118 11.06 7.01 16.73
CA LEU A 118 10.14 7.88 17.45
C LEU A 118 10.10 9.30 16.91
N VAL A 119 11.16 9.77 16.24
CA VAL A 119 11.18 11.10 15.61
C VAL A 119 10.30 11.05 14.36
N PRO A 120 9.18 11.80 14.32
CA PRO A 120 8.36 11.87 13.13
C PRO A 120 9.14 12.60 12.04
N VAL A 121 9.26 11.99 10.87
CA VAL A 121 9.78 12.67 9.68
C VAL A 121 8.62 13.48 9.10
N GLN A 122 8.50 14.74 9.52
CA GLN A 122 7.63 15.67 8.80
C GLN A 122 8.39 16.19 7.56
N ILE A 123 7.81 15.90 6.39
CA ILE A 123 8.08 16.61 5.13
C ILE A 123 7.00 17.67 4.92
#